data_AF-R1GTU6-F1
#
_entry.id   AF-R1GTU6-F1
#
_cell.length_a   1.000
_cell.length_b   1.000
_cell.length_c   1.000
_cell.angle_alpha   90.00
_cell.angle_beta   90.00
_cell.angle_gamma   90.00
#
_symmetry.space_group_name_H-M   'P 1'
#
loop_
_entity.id
_entity.type
_entity.pdbx_description
1 polymer ?
#
loop_
_entity_poly.entity_id
_entity_poly.type
_entity_poly.pdbx_seq_one_letter_code
_entity_poly.pdbx_strand_id
1 'polypeptide(L)'
;MGMVLQALNDNRQVEVWEAASASRAQERAALLAGAFVPDSLKPSLPDWTVAGRDHLLMLAYQRQFGDAIEVEAACSGCGEKTKLSFTVSQILNTASPELSSAWDAVQASLDTDAYLPAYHDVDLEGIPCQFRLPRIADLSMLDNSEAMMFQFAQRVIDPEGFQQIRASLAEKENAEGAWEALFEQIEQQMLACEPLSIVSLNSACPECGAETLHQFDIASQFWAQLSASVEKQLWDVHLLASAYGWSSQDILTMSAARRRRHIAMIIE
;
A
#
# COMPACT_ATOMS: atom_id res chain seq x y z
N MET A 1 -10.34 3.29 17.13
CA MET A 1 -10.92 1.97 17.49
C MET A 1 -9.84 0.90 17.34
N GLY A 2 -9.62 0.06 18.36
CA GLY A 2 -8.52 -0.91 18.35
C GLY A 2 -8.82 -2.22 17.63
N MET A 3 -7.85 -2.77 16.88
CA MET A 3 -7.90 -4.14 16.33
C MET A 3 -6.59 -4.89 16.56
N VAL A 4 -6.63 -6.23 16.64
CA VAL A 4 -5.42 -7.07 16.73
C VAL A 4 -5.02 -7.58 15.35
N LEU A 5 -3.75 -7.41 14.97
CA LEU A 5 -3.26 -7.83 13.67
C LEU A 5 -2.73 -9.27 13.68
N GLN A 6 -3.27 -10.09 12.78
CA GLN A 6 -2.91 -11.50 12.63
C GLN A 6 -2.58 -11.84 11.17
N ALA A 7 -1.70 -12.82 10.98
CA ALA A 7 -1.44 -13.38 9.65
C ALA A 7 -2.67 -14.13 9.11
N LEU A 8 -2.82 -14.14 7.79
CA LEU A 8 -3.88 -14.87 7.10
C LEU A 8 -3.55 -16.37 7.08
N ASN A 9 -4.52 -17.21 7.42
CA ASN A 9 -4.42 -18.64 7.15
C ASN A 9 -4.45 -18.94 5.64
N ASP A 10 -4.06 -20.15 5.24
CA ASP A 10 -3.90 -20.50 3.83
C ASP A 10 -5.22 -20.37 3.02
N ASN A 11 -6.37 -20.77 3.59
CA ASN A 11 -7.67 -20.55 2.92
C ASN A 11 -7.93 -19.06 2.68
N ARG A 12 -7.68 -18.21 3.68
CA ARG A 12 -7.89 -16.76 3.57
C ARG A 12 -6.92 -16.11 2.58
N GLN A 13 -5.69 -16.60 2.47
CA GLN A 13 -4.76 -16.14 1.43
C GLN A 13 -5.32 -16.41 0.03
N VAL A 14 -5.85 -17.61 -0.22
CA VAL A 14 -6.47 -17.98 -1.50
C VAL A 14 -7.73 -17.12 -1.76
N GLU A 15 -8.64 -16.99 -0.80
CA GLU A 15 -9.86 -16.17 -0.93
C GLU A 15 -9.55 -14.72 -1.32
N VAL A 16 -8.55 -14.12 -0.66
CA VAL A 16 -8.13 -12.74 -0.93
C VAL A 16 -7.47 -12.63 -2.29
N TRP A 17 -6.64 -13.60 -2.66
CA TRP A 17 -6.01 -13.65 -3.97
C TRP A 17 -7.05 -13.77 -5.09
N GLU A 18 -8.05 -14.66 -4.95
CA GLU A 18 -9.14 -14.80 -5.92
C GLU A 18 -9.94 -13.50 -6.06
N ALA A 19 -10.31 -12.88 -4.93
CA ALA A 19 -11.07 -11.63 -4.92
C ALA A 19 -10.32 -10.46 -5.59
N ALA A 20 -9.00 -10.40 -5.45
CA ALA A 20 -8.20 -9.25 -5.88
C ALA A 20 -7.46 -9.46 -7.22
N SER A 21 -7.52 -10.67 -7.79
CA SER A 21 -6.84 -11.04 -9.04
C SER A 21 -7.33 -10.24 -10.25
N ALA A 22 -8.64 -9.98 -10.33
CA ALA A 22 -9.26 -9.23 -11.43
C ALA A 22 -9.32 -7.71 -11.19
N SER A 23 -8.95 -7.26 -9.98
CA SER A 23 -9.05 -5.86 -9.58
C SER A 23 -7.92 -5.01 -10.14
N ARG A 24 -8.18 -3.71 -10.31
CA ARG A 24 -7.14 -2.72 -10.61
C ARG A 24 -6.23 -2.53 -9.39
N ALA A 25 -5.04 -1.96 -9.58
CA ALA A 25 -4.05 -1.80 -8.51
C ALA A 25 -4.60 -1.13 -7.22
N GLN A 26 -5.34 -0.02 -7.36
CA GLN A 26 -5.88 0.70 -6.19
C GLN A 26 -6.97 -0.09 -5.44
N GLU A 27 -7.88 -0.73 -6.18
CA GLU A 27 -8.92 -1.59 -5.61
C GLU A 27 -8.31 -2.82 -4.94
N ARG A 28 -7.30 -3.42 -5.57
CA ARG A 28 -6.53 -4.53 -5.01
C ARG A 28 -5.86 -4.14 -3.69
N ALA A 29 -5.24 -2.97 -3.59
CA ALA A 29 -4.64 -2.49 -2.35
C ALA A 29 -5.68 -2.40 -1.21
N ALA A 30 -6.88 -1.91 -1.51
CA ALA A 30 -7.98 -1.86 -0.54
C ALA A 30 -8.48 -3.26 -0.14
N LEU A 31 -8.59 -4.19 -1.09
CA LEU A 31 -8.96 -5.59 -0.80
C LEU A 31 -7.93 -6.30 0.07
N LEU A 32 -6.63 -6.08 -0.19
CA LEU A 32 -5.54 -6.61 0.63
C LEU A 32 -5.64 -6.07 2.06
N ALA A 33 -5.79 -4.76 2.24
CA ALA A 33 -5.94 -4.17 3.57
C ALA A 33 -7.20 -4.72 4.28
N GLY A 34 -8.32 -4.79 3.57
CA GLY A 34 -9.58 -5.32 4.09
C GLY A 34 -9.53 -6.79 4.55
N ALA A 35 -8.56 -7.58 4.08
CA ALA A 35 -8.33 -8.94 4.55
C ALA A 35 -7.90 -9.02 6.02
N PHE A 36 -7.21 -7.99 6.50
CA PHE A 36 -6.69 -7.90 7.87
C PHE A 36 -7.65 -7.17 8.81
N VAL A 37 -8.67 -6.49 8.26
CA VAL A 37 -9.60 -5.65 9.02
C VAL A 37 -10.84 -6.44 9.43
N PRO A 38 -11.27 -6.39 10.71
CA PRO A 38 -12.53 -7.00 11.15
C PRO A 38 -13.74 -6.50 10.37
N ASP A 39 -14.77 -7.34 10.20
CA ASP A 39 -15.96 -6.99 9.40
C ASP A 39 -16.68 -5.72 9.91
N SER A 40 -16.62 -5.43 11.22
CA SER A 40 -17.18 -4.22 11.81
C SER A 40 -16.47 -2.93 11.38
N LEU A 41 -15.20 -3.00 10.97
CA LEU A 41 -14.37 -1.87 10.57
C LEU A 41 -14.30 -1.70 9.05
N LYS A 42 -14.58 -2.75 8.25
CA LYS A 42 -14.55 -2.68 6.79
C LYS A 42 -15.34 -1.52 6.17
N PRO A 43 -16.54 -1.15 6.68
CA PRO A 43 -17.27 0.01 6.14
C PRO A 43 -16.51 1.34 6.24
N SER A 44 -15.58 1.47 7.20
CA SER A 44 -14.75 2.67 7.38
C SER A 44 -13.49 2.69 6.52
N LEU A 45 -13.10 1.56 5.93
CA LEU A 45 -11.87 1.44 5.15
C LEU A 45 -11.76 2.47 4.01
N PRO A 46 -12.82 2.77 3.22
CA PRO A 46 -12.75 3.81 2.20
C PRO A 46 -12.40 5.20 2.76
N ASP A 47 -12.70 5.44 4.04
CA ASP A 47 -12.44 6.71 4.70
C ASP A 47 -11.03 6.84 5.27
N TRP A 48 -10.25 5.75 5.30
CA TRP A 48 -8.88 5.79 5.77
C TRP A 48 -7.97 6.52 4.80
N THR A 49 -6.92 7.15 5.31
CA THR A 49 -5.84 7.71 4.49
C THR A 49 -5.12 6.59 3.75
N VAL A 50 -4.62 6.92 2.56
CA VAL A 50 -3.79 6.00 1.76
C VAL A 50 -2.54 5.60 2.54
N ALA A 51 -1.92 6.55 3.25
CA ALA A 51 -0.77 6.26 4.11
C ALA A 51 -1.12 5.34 5.28
N GLY A 52 -2.30 5.49 5.90
CA GLY A 52 -2.78 4.57 6.95
C GLY A 52 -3.02 3.15 6.41
N ARG A 53 -3.60 3.02 5.21
CA ARG A 53 -3.72 1.74 4.50
C ARG A 53 -2.35 1.09 4.30
N ASP A 54 -1.37 1.86 3.82
CA ASP A 54 -0.05 1.34 3.49
C ASP A 54 0.76 1.02 4.75
N HIS A 55 0.59 1.78 5.83
CA HIS A 55 1.10 1.45 7.16
C HIS A 55 0.54 0.12 7.67
N LEU A 56 -0.77 -0.12 7.53
CA LEU A 56 -1.37 -1.43 7.84
C LEU A 56 -0.75 -2.54 6.97
N LEU A 57 -0.60 -2.32 5.67
CA LEU A 57 -0.04 -3.32 4.75
C LEU A 57 1.42 -3.65 5.08
N MET A 58 2.22 -2.68 5.51
CA MET A 58 3.58 -2.90 6.02
C MET A 58 3.57 -3.81 7.26
N LEU A 59 2.76 -3.47 8.27
CA LEU A 59 2.63 -4.29 9.48
C LEU A 59 2.13 -5.70 9.16
N ALA A 60 1.16 -5.81 8.24
CA ALA A 60 0.62 -7.08 7.79
C ALA A 60 1.67 -7.90 7.04
N TYR A 61 2.48 -7.25 6.18
CA TYR A 61 3.58 -7.89 5.48
C TYR A 61 4.57 -8.48 6.48
N GLN A 62 4.97 -7.71 7.49
CA GLN A 62 5.90 -8.15 8.53
C GLN A 62 5.39 -9.41 9.25
N ARG A 63 4.08 -9.46 9.54
CA ARG A 63 3.43 -10.62 10.17
C ARG A 63 3.32 -11.82 9.26
N GLN A 64 3.07 -11.60 7.97
CA GLN A 64 2.77 -12.65 7.01
C GLN A 64 4.04 -13.28 6.40
N PHE A 65 5.04 -12.46 6.08
CA PHE A 65 6.22 -12.84 5.30
C PHE A 65 7.54 -12.59 6.05
N GLY A 66 7.50 -11.81 7.13
CA GLY A 66 8.69 -11.41 7.90
C GLY A 66 9.17 -10.00 7.56
N ASP A 67 10.26 -9.58 8.20
CA ASP A 67 10.73 -8.19 8.18
C ASP A 67 11.54 -7.83 6.91
N ALA A 68 12.20 -8.80 6.28
CA ALA A 68 13.06 -8.55 5.14
C ALA A 68 12.26 -8.35 3.83
N ILE A 69 12.63 -7.33 3.07
CA ILE A 69 12.12 -7.08 1.72
C ILE A 69 13.29 -7.08 0.75
N GLU A 70 13.10 -7.81 -0.35
CA GLU A 70 13.97 -7.77 -1.51
C GLU A 70 13.13 -7.45 -2.74
N VAL A 71 13.55 -6.44 -3.49
CA VAL A 71 12.90 -6.01 -4.74
C VAL A 71 13.95 -5.80 -5.83
N GLU A 72 13.55 -5.99 -7.08
CA GLU A 72 14.35 -5.64 -8.25
C GLU A 72 13.87 -4.29 -8.81
N ALA A 73 14.81 -3.44 -9.17
CA ALA A 73 14.53 -2.19 -9.87
C ALA A 73 15.58 -1.91 -10.95
N ALA A 74 15.19 -1.21 -12.01
CA ALA A 74 16.10 -0.86 -13.11
C ALA A 74 16.79 0.48 -12.84
N CYS A 75 18.11 0.56 -13.04
CA CYS A 75 18.86 1.81 -12.93
C CYS A 75 18.40 2.82 -13.99
N SER A 76 18.18 4.07 -13.60
CA SER A 76 17.79 5.15 -14.52
C SER A 76 18.88 5.55 -15.52
N GLY A 77 20.15 5.29 -15.20
CA GLY A 77 21.30 5.63 -16.05
C GLY A 77 21.61 4.57 -17.12
N CYS A 78 21.76 3.30 -16.73
CA CYS A 78 22.18 2.22 -17.64
C CYS A 78 21.11 1.15 -17.91
N GLY A 79 19.99 1.16 -17.19
CA GLY A 79 18.92 0.16 -17.35
C GLY A 79 19.18 -1.18 -16.66
N GLU A 80 20.34 -1.37 -16.04
CA GLU A 80 20.69 -2.64 -15.38
C GLU A 80 19.75 -2.92 -14.20
N LYS A 81 19.37 -4.19 -14.04
CA LYS A 81 18.53 -4.61 -12.92
C LYS A 81 19.37 -4.72 -11.65
N THR A 82 19.01 -3.93 -10.66
CA THR A 82 19.67 -3.92 -9.36
C THR A 82 18.72 -4.48 -8.31
N LYS A 83 19.26 -5.30 -7.42
CA LYS A 83 18.53 -5.83 -6.26
C LYS A 83 18.68 -4.89 -5.08
N LEU A 84 17.55 -4.50 -4.50
CA LEU A 84 17.48 -3.69 -3.29
C LEU A 84 17.03 -4.55 -2.13
N SER A 85 17.70 -4.38 -0.98
CA SER A 85 17.40 -5.11 0.25
C SER A 85 17.27 -4.12 1.40
N PHE A 86 16.16 -4.19 2.11
CA PHE A 86 15.83 -3.36 3.28
C PHE A 86 14.82 -4.11 4.14
N THR A 87 14.38 -3.51 5.25
CA THR A 87 13.37 -4.11 6.11
C THR A 87 12.11 -3.26 6.24
N VAL A 88 10.98 -3.92 6.52
CA VAL A 88 9.72 -3.24 6.84
C VAL A 88 9.93 -2.28 8.01
N SER A 89 10.62 -2.74 9.06
CA SER A 89 10.92 -1.90 10.23
C SER A 89 11.68 -0.63 9.88
N GLN A 90 12.62 -0.68 8.92
CA GLN A 90 13.34 0.52 8.47
C GLN A 90 12.39 1.56 7.87
N ILE A 91 11.40 1.12 7.09
CA ILE A 91 10.41 2.03 6.50
C ILE A 91 9.41 2.50 7.55
N LEU A 92 8.88 1.61 8.41
CA LEU A 92 7.96 2.00 9.47
C LEU A 92 8.56 3.04 10.42
N ASN A 93 9.88 3.01 10.65
CA ASN A 93 10.59 4.00 11.46
C ASN A 93 10.62 5.41 10.84
N THR A 94 10.22 5.58 9.58
CA THR A 94 10.10 6.90 8.95
C THR A 94 8.70 7.51 9.10
N ALA A 95 7.73 6.77 9.63
CA ALA A 95 6.35 7.24 9.77
C ALA A 95 6.25 8.49 10.64
N SER A 96 5.19 9.29 10.43
CA SER A 96 4.88 10.40 11.34
C SER A 96 4.71 9.90 12.79
N PRO A 97 4.86 10.77 13.79
CA PRO A 97 4.52 10.42 15.18
C PRO A 97 3.09 9.89 15.33
N GLU A 98 2.15 10.44 14.58
CA GLU A 98 0.74 10.04 14.56
C GLU A 98 0.59 8.59 14.11
N LEU A 99 1.11 8.21 12.94
CA LEU A 99 1.03 6.82 12.47
C LEU A 99 1.88 5.87 13.30
N SER A 100 3.07 6.30 13.73
CA SER A 100 3.93 5.50 14.62
C SER A 100 3.21 5.13 15.91
N SER A 101 2.43 6.06 16.49
CA SER A 101 1.67 5.83 17.71
C SER A 101 0.45 4.93 17.53
N ALA A 102 0.00 4.71 16.28
CA ALA A 102 -1.14 3.86 15.99
C ALA A 102 -0.89 2.39 16.34
N TRP A 103 0.37 1.94 16.34
CA TRP A 103 0.75 0.53 16.55
C TRP A 103 1.33 0.25 17.93
N ASP A 104 0.68 -0.63 18.69
CA ASP A 104 1.23 -1.24 19.90
C ASP A 104 1.86 -2.60 19.57
N ALA A 105 3.19 -2.62 19.49
CA ALA A 105 3.96 -3.84 19.20
C ALA A 105 3.82 -4.93 20.27
N VAL A 106 3.56 -4.56 21.53
CA VAL A 106 3.43 -5.51 22.66
C VAL A 106 2.10 -6.23 22.57
N GLN A 107 1.03 -5.49 22.33
CA GLN A 107 -0.32 -6.04 22.23
C GLN A 107 -0.68 -6.55 20.83
N ALA A 108 0.19 -6.29 19.85
CA ALA A 108 -0.12 -6.51 18.45
C ALA A 108 -1.39 -5.79 17.99
N SER A 109 -1.68 -4.63 18.59
CA SER A 109 -2.91 -3.90 18.41
C SER A 109 -2.70 -2.59 17.65
N LEU A 110 -3.71 -2.19 16.91
CA LEU A 110 -3.68 -1.04 16.03
C LEU A 110 -4.89 -0.14 16.33
N ASP A 111 -4.65 1.14 16.63
CA ASP A 111 -5.69 2.14 16.72
C ASP A 111 -5.98 2.73 15.34
N THR A 112 -7.10 2.32 14.75
CA THR A 112 -7.46 2.73 13.39
C THR A 112 -7.94 4.18 13.29
N ASP A 113 -8.16 4.88 14.41
CA ASP A 113 -8.57 6.29 14.37
C ASP A 113 -7.45 7.19 13.84
N ALA A 114 -6.18 6.77 14.05
CA ALA A 114 -5.01 7.41 13.45
C ALA A 114 -4.97 7.32 11.91
N TYR A 115 -5.80 6.47 11.31
CA TYR A 115 -5.89 6.36 9.85
C TYR A 115 -6.98 7.25 9.26
N LEU A 116 -7.80 7.93 10.06
CA LEU A 116 -8.77 8.88 9.54
C LEU A 116 -8.05 10.18 9.15
N PRO A 117 -8.47 10.85 8.06
CA PRO A 117 -7.84 12.09 7.65
C PRO A 117 -8.14 13.22 8.64
N ALA A 118 -7.13 14.04 8.92
CA ALA A 118 -7.28 15.33 9.56
C ALA A 118 -6.97 16.44 8.55
N TYR A 119 -7.67 17.57 8.68
CA TYR A 119 -7.34 18.78 7.96
C TYR A 119 -6.26 19.55 8.73
N HIS A 120 -5.28 20.05 8.01
CA HIS A 120 -4.16 20.85 8.49
C HIS A 120 -4.15 22.18 7.75
N ASP A 121 -3.89 23.27 8.47
CA ASP A 121 -3.75 24.58 7.86
C ASP A 121 -2.47 24.62 7.01
N VAL A 122 -2.59 25.15 5.80
CA VAL A 122 -1.51 25.26 4.82
C VAL A 122 -1.67 26.54 4.01
N ASP A 123 -0.56 27.05 3.49
CA ASP A 123 -0.57 28.10 2.48
C ASP A 123 -0.21 27.46 1.14
N LEU A 124 -1.14 27.50 0.18
CA LEU A 124 -0.94 27.02 -1.18
C LEU A 124 -1.12 28.20 -2.12
N GLU A 125 -0.10 28.49 -2.93
CA GLU A 125 -0.12 29.63 -3.86
C GLU A 125 -0.42 30.99 -3.20
N GLY A 126 -0.03 31.19 -1.93
CA GLY A 126 -0.30 32.42 -1.18
C GLY A 126 -1.72 32.50 -0.62
N ILE A 127 -2.47 31.41 -0.65
CA ILE A 127 -3.86 31.32 -0.21
C ILE A 127 -3.92 30.41 1.03
N PRO A 128 -4.30 30.95 2.21
CA PRO A 128 -4.48 30.13 3.40
C PRO A 128 -5.72 29.23 3.20
N CYS A 129 -5.52 27.93 3.35
CA CYS A 129 -6.55 26.92 3.22
C CYS A 129 -6.26 25.73 4.14
N GLN A 130 -7.13 24.72 4.11
CA GLN A 130 -6.92 23.47 4.80
C GLN A 130 -6.73 22.33 3.82
N PHE A 131 -5.81 21.44 4.17
CA PHE A 131 -5.46 20.26 3.38
C PHE A 131 -5.49 19.00 4.23
N ARG A 132 -5.86 17.87 3.63
CA ARG A 132 -5.79 16.54 4.26
C ARG A 132 -5.10 15.54 3.34
N LEU A 133 -4.47 14.53 3.93
CA LEU A 133 -3.97 13.38 3.17
C LEU A 133 -5.11 12.69 2.38
N PRO A 134 -4.82 12.13 1.20
CA PRO A 134 -5.82 11.45 0.39
C PRO A 134 -6.35 10.21 1.09
N ARG A 135 -7.65 9.95 0.93
CA ARG A 135 -8.32 8.73 1.38
C ARG A 135 -8.27 7.64 0.31
N ILE A 136 -8.51 6.39 0.71
CA ILE A 136 -8.70 5.29 -0.23
C ILE A 136 -9.82 5.62 -1.24
N ALA A 137 -10.94 6.20 -0.77
CA ALA A 137 -12.07 6.60 -1.63
C ALA A 137 -11.73 7.74 -2.60
N ASP A 138 -10.70 8.54 -2.32
CA ASP A 138 -10.29 9.61 -3.22
C ASP A 138 -9.63 9.02 -4.47
N LEU A 139 -8.76 8.00 -4.29
CA LEU A 139 -8.01 7.36 -5.38
C LEU A 139 -8.88 6.47 -6.28
N SER A 140 -9.92 5.83 -5.74
CA SER A 140 -10.82 4.97 -6.55
C SER A 140 -11.61 5.76 -7.59
N MET A 141 -11.69 7.08 -7.43
CA MET A 141 -12.44 7.99 -8.29
C MET A 141 -11.54 8.84 -9.20
N LEU A 142 -10.21 8.60 -9.19
CA LEU A 142 -9.28 9.26 -10.11
C LEU A 142 -9.17 8.44 -11.38
N ASP A 143 -9.56 9.04 -12.50
CA ASP A 143 -9.28 8.49 -13.82
C ASP A 143 -7.96 9.07 -14.33
N ASN A 144 -7.21 8.27 -15.09
CA ASN A 144 -5.94 8.69 -15.70
C ASN A 144 -6.21 9.61 -16.91
N SER A 145 -6.68 10.81 -16.61
CA SER A 145 -7.10 11.86 -17.55
C SER A 145 -6.28 13.13 -17.34
N GLU A 146 -6.30 14.04 -18.32
CA GLU A 146 -5.67 15.37 -18.22
C GLU A 146 -6.18 16.18 -17.01
N ALA A 147 -7.35 15.85 -16.47
CA ALA A 147 -7.94 16.52 -15.30
C ALA A 147 -7.52 15.89 -13.95
N MET A 148 -6.60 14.93 -13.92
CA MET A 148 -6.23 14.18 -12.71
C MET A 148 -5.73 15.10 -11.58
N MET A 149 -4.84 16.04 -11.88
CA MET A 149 -4.29 16.97 -10.88
C MET A 149 -5.39 17.87 -10.27
N PHE A 150 -6.29 18.36 -11.12
CA PHE A 150 -7.46 19.13 -10.68
C PHE A 150 -8.37 18.30 -9.76
N GLN A 151 -8.71 17.08 -10.19
CA GLN A 151 -9.56 16.16 -9.43
C GLN A 151 -8.94 15.75 -8.10
N PHE A 152 -7.62 15.61 -8.06
CA PHE A 152 -6.86 15.31 -6.86
C PHE A 152 -6.93 16.50 -5.89
N ALA A 153 -6.53 17.69 -6.33
CA ALA A 153 -6.57 18.91 -5.54
C ALA A 153 -7.96 19.19 -4.96
N GLN A 154 -9.03 18.99 -5.74
CA GLN A 154 -10.42 19.15 -5.29
C GLN A 154 -10.80 18.25 -4.11
N ARG A 155 -10.18 17.07 -3.99
CA ARG A 155 -10.50 16.10 -2.95
C ARG A 155 -9.74 16.36 -1.66
N VAL A 156 -8.51 16.83 -1.77
CA VAL A 156 -7.57 16.92 -0.65
C VAL A 156 -7.52 18.31 -0.02
N ILE A 157 -7.86 19.36 -0.78
CA ILE A 157 -8.03 20.72 -0.26
C ILE A 157 -9.50 20.89 0.18
N ASP A 158 -9.71 21.64 1.26
CA ASP A 158 -11.06 21.98 1.69
C ASP A 158 -11.84 22.73 0.58
N PRO A 159 -13.18 22.63 0.57
CA PRO A 159 -13.97 23.21 -0.52
C PRO A 159 -13.80 24.71 -0.72
N GLU A 160 -13.59 25.49 0.35
CA GLU A 160 -13.45 26.94 0.26
C GLU A 160 -12.08 27.32 -0.30
N GLY A 161 -11.02 26.74 0.27
CA GLY A 161 -9.65 26.90 -0.22
C GLY A 161 -9.50 26.51 -1.68
N PHE A 162 -10.08 25.37 -2.08
CA PHE A 162 -10.02 24.92 -3.48
C PHE A 162 -10.67 25.90 -4.46
N GLN A 163 -11.83 26.50 -4.12
CA GLN A 163 -12.48 27.47 -5.01
C GLN A 163 -11.65 28.75 -5.17
N GLN A 164 -11.02 29.22 -4.09
CA GLN A 164 -10.16 30.41 -4.14
C GLN A 164 -8.91 30.16 -4.99
N ILE A 165 -8.24 29.02 -4.77
CA ILE A 165 -7.06 28.62 -5.55
C ILE A 165 -7.44 28.46 -7.02
N ARG A 166 -8.54 27.76 -7.31
CA ARG A 166 -9.02 27.57 -8.69
C ARG A 166 -9.27 28.90 -9.40
N ALA A 167 -9.91 29.86 -8.73
CA ALA A 167 -10.15 31.19 -9.29
C ALA A 167 -8.83 31.92 -9.56
N SER A 168 -7.89 31.88 -8.61
CA SER A 168 -6.57 32.50 -8.75
C SER A 168 -5.75 31.90 -9.90
N LEU A 169 -5.71 30.57 -10.02
CA LEU A 169 -4.98 29.89 -11.09
C LEU A 169 -5.56 30.16 -12.48
N ALA A 170 -6.88 30.37 -12.59
CA ALA A 170 -7.53 30.70 -13.85
C ALA A 170 -7.16 32.09 -14.41
N GLU A 171 -6.66 32.99 -13.55
CA GLU A 171 -6.21 34.33 -13.95
C GLU A 171 -4.75 34.35 -14.42
N LYS A 172 -3.99 33.26 -14.23
CA LYS A 172 -2.58 33.18 -14.63
C LYS A 172 -2.45 32.98 -16.14
N GLU A 173 -1.42 33.60 -16.74
CA GLU A 173 -1.14 33.50 -18.19
C GLU A 173 -0.88 32.04 -18.64
N ASN A 174 -0.23 31.24 -17.79
CA ASN A 174 -0.05 29.80 -18.00
C ASN A 174 -0.76 29.02 -16.88
N ALA A 175 -2.03 28.69 -17.12
CA ALA A 175 -2.84 27.94 -16.15
C ALA A 175 -2.32 26.51 -15.94
N GLU A 176 -1.88 25.83 -17.00
CA GLU A 176 -1.40 24.44 -16.94
C GLU A 176 -0.16 24.32 -16.04
N GLY A 177 0.88 25.11 -16.32
CA GLY A 177 2.09 25.12 -15.48
C GLY A 177 1.85 25.58 -14.04
N ALA A 178 0.78 26.35 -13.80
CA ALA A 178 0.41 26.72 -12.44
C ALA A 178 -0.31 25.59 -11.67
N TRP A 179 -1.08 24.74 -12.37
CA TRP A 179 -1.60 23.51 -11.79
C TRP A 179 -0.48 22.50 -11.48
N GLU A 180 0.56 22.43 -12.33
CA GLU A 180 1.77 21.63 -12.06
C GLU A 180 2.48 22.09 -10.78
N ALA A 181 2.73 23.39 -10.65
CA ALA A 181 3.35 23.95 -9.45
C ALA A 181 2.51 23.71 -8.18
N LEU A 182 1.18 23.85 -8.26
CA LEU A 182 0.29 23.54 -7.14
C LEU A 182 0.37 22.06 -6.76
N PHE A 183 0.38 21.17 -7.75
CA PHE A 183 0.46 19.73 -7.51
C PHE A 183 1.77 19.35 -6.82
N GLU A 184 2.91 19.91 -7.24
CA GLU A 184 4.19 19.75 -6.57
C GLU A 184 4.16 20.26 -5.12
N GLN A 185 3.51 21.40 -4.85
CA GLN A 185 3.33 21.88 -3.48
C GLN A 185 2.49 20.91 -2.65
N ILE A 186 1.39 20.39 -3.19
CA ILE A 186 0.55 19.40 -2.51
C ILE A 186 1.37 18.13 -2.19
N GLU A 187 2.16 17.61 -3.13
CA GLU A 187 3.01 16.45 -2.90
C GLU A 187 4.04 16.69 -1.78
N GLN A 188 4.65 17.88 -1.75
CA GLN A 188 5.58 18.25 -0.67
C GLN A 188 4.86 18.31 0.68
N GLN A 189 3.65 18.86 0.73
CA GLN A 189 2.85 18.91 1.97
C GLN A 189 2.43 17.52 2.43
N MET A 190 2.05 16.63 1.49
CA MET A 190 1.77 15.22 1.81
C MET A 190 2.97 14.54 2.45
N LEU A 191 4.15 14.70 1.86
CA LEU A 191 5.38 14.09 2.37
C LEU A 191 5.80 14.68 3.73
N ALA A 192 5.56 15.97 3.94
CA ALA A 192 5.81 16.64 5.22
C ALA A 192 4.85 16.17 6.33
N CYS A 193 3.57 15.97 6.00
CA CYS A 193 2.58 15.44 6.94
C CYS A 193 2.82 13.97 7.27
N GLU A 194 3.09 13.15 6.25
CA GLU A 194 3.31 11.71 6.43
C GLU A 194 4.38 11.19 5.46
N PRO A 195 5.61 10.94 5.94
CA PRO A 195 6.70 10.44 5.11
C PRO A 195 6.43 9.07 4.46
N LEU A 196 5.52 8.26 4.99
CA LEU A 196 5.09 7.00 4.37
C LEU A 196 4.23 7.19 3.12
N SER A 197 3.74 8.40 2.83
CA SER A 197 2.92 8.66 1.64
C SER A 197 3.65 8.35 0.34
N ILE A 198 4.97 8.59 0.30
CA ILE A 198 5.83 8.30 -0.85
C ILE A 198 7.15 7.73 -0.32
N VAL A 199 7.29 6.41 -0.32
CA VAL A 199 8.52 5.74 0.12
C VAL A 199 9.53 5.73 -1.03
N SER A 200 10.64 6.44 -0.86
CA SER A 200 11.71 6.50 -1.85
C SER A 200 12.99 5.85 -1.33
N LEU A 201 13.54 4.93 -2.12
CA LEU A 201 14.74 4.16 -1.82
C LEU A 201 15.89 4.63 -2.71
N ASN A 202 16.97 5.09 -2.08
CA ASN A 202 18.19 5.48 -2.77
C ASN A 202 19.14 4.30 -2.91
N SER A 203 19.69 4.11 -4.11
CA SER A 203 20.76 3.15 -4.32
C SER A 203 21.75 3.64 -5.37
N ALA A 204 23.04 3.34 -5.16
CA ALA A 204 24.05 3.53 -6.19
C ALA A 204 24.08 2.30 -7.09
N CYS A 205 23.99 2.50 -8.40
CA CYS A 205 24.09 1.40 -9.35
C CYS A 205 25.51 0.79 -9.32
N PRO A 206 25.66 -0.53 -9.14
CA PRO A 206 26.97 -1.16 -9.09
C PRO A 206 27.73 -1.09 -10.43
N GLU A 207 27.02 -0.94 -11.55
CA GLU A 207 27.63 -0.90 -12.89
C GLU A 207 28.09 0.50 -13.30
N CYS A 208 27.23 1.52 -13.16
CA CYS A 208 27.54 2.87 -13.64
C CYS A 208 27.82 3.88 -12.52
N GLY A 209 27.62 3.51 -11.25
CA GLY A 209 27.81 4.39 -10.09
C GLY A 209 26.75 5.50 -9.94
N ALA A 210 25.75 5.57 -10.82
CA ALA A 210 24.69 6.58 -10.72
C ALA A 210 23.81 6.33 -9.50
N GLU A 211 23.46 7.39 -8.76
CA GLU A 211 22.42 7.35 -7.75
C GLU A 211 21.05 7.25 -8.42
N THR A 212 20.29 6.22 -8.08
CA THR A 212 18.95 5.98 -8.58
C THR A 212 17.96 6.02 -7.42
N LEU A 213 16.88 6.78 -7.60
CA LEU A 213 15.74 6.85 -6.70
C LEU A 213 14.67 5.85 -7.17
N HIS A 214 14.23 4.98 -6.28
CA HIS A 214 13.18 4.00 -6.54
C HIS A 214 11.99 4.23 -5.63
N GLN A 215 10.80 4.38 -6.21
CA GLN A 215 9.56 4.42 -5.43
C GLN A 215 9.15 2.99 -5.03
N PHE A 216 8.92 2.79 -3.74
CA PHE A 216 8.47 1.52 -3.19
C PHE A 216 6.96 1.57 -2.90
N ASP A 217 6.21 0.64 -3.49
CA ASP A 217 4.79 0.43 -3.24
C ASP A 217 4.58 -0.89 -2.50
N ILE A 218 4.17 -0.79 -1.23
CA ILE A 218 3.90 -1.96 -0.40
C ILE A 218 2.72 -2.78 -0.92
N ALA A 219 1.70 -2.18 -1.54
CA ALA A 219 0.56 -2.93 -2.04
C ALA A 219 0.96 -3.85 -3.20
N SER A 220 1.78 -3.34 -4.13
CA SER A 220 2.35 -4.12 -5.22
C SER A 220 3.28 -5.23 -4.71
N GLN A 221 4.16 -4.92 -3.74
CA GLN A 221 5.06 -5.92 -3.17
C GLN A 221 4.31 -7.00 -2.40
N PHE A 222 3.32 -6.62 -1.58
CA PHE A 222 2.47 -7.57 -0.86
C PHE A 222 1.74 -8.49 -1.83
N TRP A 223 1.14 -7.94 -2.89
CA TRP A 223 0.46 -8.71 -3.91
C TRP A 223 1.36 -9.73 -4.59
N ALA A 224 2.59 -9.34 -4.95
CA ALA A 224 3.55 -10.23 -5.57
C ALA A 224 3.91 -11.42 -4.65
N GLN A 225 4.18 -11.15 -3.37
CA GLN A 225 4.49 -12.20 -2.39
C GLN A 225 3.29 -13.12 -2.11
N LEU A 226 2.10 -12.54 -1.94
CA LEU A 226 0.87 -13.31 -1.75
C LEU A 226 0.58 -14.21 -2.95
N SER A 227 0.69 -13.68 -4.17
CA SER A 227 0.44 -14.44 -5.40
C SER A 227 1.40 -15.62 -5.54
N ALA A 228 2.70 -15.40 -5.29
CA ALA A 228 3.69 -16.48 -5.33
C ALA A 228 3.42 -17.56 -4.26
N SER A 229 2.99 -17.16 -3.06
CA SER A 229 2.58 -18.09 -2.00
C SER A 229 1.36 -18.92 -2.40
N VAL A 230 0.31 -18.27 -2.92
CA VAL A 230 -0.93 -18.91 -3.33
C VAL A 230 -0.73 -19.85 -4.52
N GLU A 231 0.06 -19.46 -5.53
CA GLU A 231 0.36 -20.34 -6.67
C GLU A 231 1.00 -21.65 -6.21
N LYS A 232 1.96 -21.57 -5.27
CA LYS A 232 2.58 -22.76 -4.67
C LYS A 232 1.56 -23.59 -3.87
N GLN A 233 0.68 -22.95 -3.11
CA GLN A 233 -0.37 -23.65 -2.36
C GLN A 233 -1.35 -24.38 -3.30
N LEU A 234 -1.72 -23.79 -4.43
CA LEU A 234 -2.61 -24.42 -5.41
C LEU A 234 -1.96 -25.62 -6.08
N TRP A 235 -0.64 -25.58 -6.32
CA TRP A 235 0.12 -26.75 -6.77
C TRP A 235 0.13 -27.88 -5.73
N ASP A 236 0.38 -27.55 -4.46
CA ASP A 236 0.30 -28.52 -3.35
C ASP A 236 -1.10 -29.16 -3.27
N VAL A 237 -2.15 -28.33 -3.38
CA VAL A 237 -3.55 -28.78 -3.38
C VAL A 237 -3.83 -29.71 -4.55
N HIS A 238 -3.43 -29.32 -5.77
CA HIS A 238 -3.62 -30.15 -6.96
C HIS A 238 -3.00 -31.54 -6.77
N LEU A 239 -1.74 -31.60 -6.36
CA LEU A 239 -1.03 -32.86 -6.18
C LEU A 239 -1.66 -33.76 -5.11
N LEU A 240 -2.00 -33.19 -3.96
CA LEU A 240 -2.62 -33.93 -2.85
C LEU A 240 -4.05 -34.37 -3.17
N ALA A 241 -4.84 -33.51 -3.79
CA ALA A 241 -6.21 -33.84 -4.19
C ALA A 241 -6.23 -34.94 -5.25
N SER A 242 -5.34 -34.88 -6.24
CA SER A 242 -5.25 -35.91 -7.29
C SER A 242 -4.76 -37.26 -6.78
N ALA A 243 -3.90 -37.31 -5.76
CA ALA A 243 -3.39 -38.56 -5.21
C ALA A 243 -4.31 -39.19 -4.15
N TYR A 244 -4.92 -38.37 -3.28
CA TYR A 244 -5.66 -38.85 -2.11
C TYR A 244 -7.17 -38.60 -2.17
N GLY A 245 -7.66 -37.78 -3.10
CA GLY A 245 -9.08 -37.43 -3.23
C GLY A 245 -9.60 -36.47 -2.14
N TRP A 246 -8.71 -35.82 -1.37
CA TRP A 246 -9.10 -34.86 -0.34
C TRP A 246 -9.59 -33.53 -0.93
N SER A 247 -10.44 -32.84 -0.19
CA SER A 247 -10.94 -31.52 -0.60
C SER A 247 -9.83 -30.45 -0.49
N SER A 248 -9.90 -29.42 -1.32
CA SER A 248 -8.98 -28.28 -1.25
C SER A 248 -9.01 -27.61 0.12
N GLN A 249 -10.20 -27.46 0.70
CA GLN A 249 -10.40 -26.86 2.01
C GLN A 249 -9.70 -27.65 3.13
N ASP A 250 -9.82 -28.98 3.13
CA ASP A 250 -9.14 -29.84 4.11
C ASP A 250 -7.62 -29.76 3.96
N ILE A 251 -7.12 -29.76 2.71
CA ILE A 251 -5.70 -29.67 2.41
C ILE A 251 -5.12 -28.33 2.91
N LEU A 252 -5.78 -27.21 2.60
CA LEU A 252 -5.35 -25.87 3.03
C LEU A 252 -5.46 -25.67 4.54
N THR A 253 -6.33 -26.42 5.23
CA THR A 253 -6.41 -26.42 6.69
C THR A 253 -5.24 -27.17 7.35
N MET A 254 -4.57 -28.08 6.64
CA MET A 254 -3.37 -28.73 7.14
C MET A 254 -2.22 -27.73 7.24
N SER A 255 -1.29 -27.94 8.19
CA SER A 255 -0.06 -27.16 8.21
C SER A 255 0.80 -27.43 6.96
N ALA A 256 1.57 -26.43 6.53
CA ALA A 256 2.49 -26.57 5.39
C ALA A 256 3.48 -27.73 5.55
N ALA A 257 3.94 -28.00 6.79
CA ALA A 257 4.83 -29.13 7.08
C ALA A 257 4.15 -30.49 6.81
N ARG A 258 2.87 -30.62 7.19
CA ARG A 258 2.10 -31.86 6.95
C ARG A 258 1.85 -32.07 5.46
N ARG A 259 1.47 -31.03 4.72
CA ARG A 259 1.30 -31.11 3.26
C ARG A 259 2.57 -31.58 2.57
N ARG A 260 3.72 -30.96 2.87
CA ARG A 260 5.03 -31.36 2.31
C ARG A 260 5.38 -32.82 2.57
N ARG A 261 5.04 -33.35 3.76
CA ARG A 261 5.29 -34.75 4.09
C ARG A 261 4.43 -35.70 3.24
N HIS A 262 3.16 -35.37 3.02
CA HIS A 262 2.30 -36.14 2.11
C HIS A 262 2.75 -36.06 0.66
N ILE A 263 3.20 -34.88 0.21
CA ILE A 263 3.76 -34.67 -1.14
C ILE A 263 5.02 -35.51 -1.34
N ALA A 264 5.92 -35.55 -0.36
CA ALA A 264 7.12 -36.38 -0.44
C ALA A 264 6.80 -37.87 -0.68
N MET A 265 5.75 -38.41 -0.04
CA MET A 265 5.30 -39.80 -0.26
C MET A 265 4.68 -40.06 -1.64
N ILE A 266 4.31 -39.02 -2.40
CA ILE A 266 3.81 -39.15 -3.77
C ILE A 266 4.98 -39.16 -4.77
N ILE A 267 6.04 -38.42 -4.47
CA ILE A 267 7.19 -38.22 -5.37
C ILE A 267 8.26 -39.32 -5.20
N GLU A 268 8.33 -39.93 -4.01
CA GLU A 268 9.14 -41.14 -3.72
C GLU A 268 8.53 -42.40 -4.32
#